data_AF-A0A2A3E8N9-F1
#
_entry.id   AF-A0A2A3E8N9-F1
#
_cell.length_a   1.000
_cell.length_b   1.000
_cell.length_c   1.000
_cell.angle_alpha   90.00
_cell.angle_beta   90.00
_cell.angle_gamma   90.00
#
_symmetry.space_group_name_H-M   'P 1'
#
loop_
_entity.id
_entity.type
_entity.pdbx_description
1 polymer ?
#
loop_
_entity_poly.entity_id
_entity_poly.type
_entity_poly.pdbx_seq_one_letter_code
_entity_poly.pdbx_strand_id
1 'polypeptide(L)'
;MFNIVSFLSEHLNVPEAATRLFLSILVGFNLFHSGLAVYTTYGILKYLGGSSLAVFIIFVFNIVYLFCGYYLTSTGGYDIKWTMPQCVLTLRLIGIAFDMLDGQKPEETLSLQQKQVALKDHPTFLEIAAFSYFPASFIVGPQFSMKRYLDFVQGRYTSINTDGNFIVQEIEIRDSIIPGIFQMFLGIIYMILHQLGTWYIPHEYILSMEFRQQPFLKRIFIIGLWGHVNLYKYVSCWLLAEGVCTIFGLSYNGRDEKGRPLWNGCTNINVLKFETATKFKHYIISFNISTNNWCAEYIYKRLKVFGSITCSQILTLLFLAVWHGVHSGYYFCFFLEFIIMYAERDVIFILILSVLIFVVNQNIGEAREITEIVRKSSRT
;
A
#
# COMPACT_ATOMS: atom_id res chain seq x y z
N MET A 1 -11.82 -36.06 19.95
CA MET A 1 -11.51 -35.29 18.73
C MET A 1 -10.24 -34.50 19.04
N PHE A 2 -9.11 -34.82 18.40
CA PHE A 2 -7.80 -34.24 18.74
C PHE A 2 -7.81 -32.75 18.38
N ASN A 3 -7.74 -31.86 19.38
CA ASN A 3 -7.73 -30.42 19.11
C ASN A 3 -6.30 -30.00 18.74
N ILE A 4 -6.00 -30.09 17.44
CA ILE A 4 -4.67 -29.81 16.88
C ILE A 4 -4.18 -28.39 17.22
N VAL A 5 -5.10 -27.46 17.45
CA VAL A 5 -4.82 -26.08 17.86
C VAL A 5 -4.24 -26.04 19.27
N SER A 6 -4.88 -26.69 20.23
CA SER A 6 -4.40 -26.73 21.62
C SER A 6 -3.10 -27.52 21.72
N PHE A 7 -2.96 -28.61 20.95
CA PHE A 7 -1.72 -29.38 20.86
C PHE A 7 -0.54 -28.56 20.35
N LEU A 8 -0.72 -27.82 19.24
CA LEU A 8 0.33 -26.97 18.68
C LEU A 8 0.58 -25.71 19.53
N SER A 9 -0.44 -25.18 20.20
CA SER A 9 -0.32 -24.04 21.12
C SER A 9 0.55 -24.41 22.32
N GLU A 10 0.33 -25.58 22.93
CA GLU A 10 1.18 -26.11 24.01
C GLU A 10 2.59 -26.45 23.52
N HIS A 11 2.75 -27.11 22.38
CA HIS A 11 4.07 -27.51 21.87
C HIS A 11 4.94 -26.34 21.40
N LEU A 12 4.32 -25.30 20.82
CA LEU A 12 5.03 -24.12 20.33
C LEU A 12 5.13 -23.02 21.41
N ASN A 13 4.44 -23.18 22.55
CA ASN A 13 4.33 -22.21 23.63
C ASN A 13 3.83 -20.83 23.14
N VAL A 14 2.82 -20.84 22.25
CA VAL A 14 2.22 -19.65 21.64
C VAL A 14 0.74 -19.59 22.06
N PRO A 15 0.16 -18.41 22.36
CA PRO A 15 -1.24 -18.29 22.74
C PRO A 15 -2.18 -18.97 21.74
N GLU A 16 -3.18 -19.69 22.24
CA GLU A 16 -4.07 -20.48 21.39
C GLU A 16 -4.76 -19.63 20.32
N ALA A 17 -5.03 -18.34 20.59
CA ALA A 17 -5.55 -17.39 19.61
C ALA A 17 -4.58 -17.13 18.43
N ALA A 18 -3.28 -17.04 18.69
CA ALA A 18 -2.26 -16.88 17.66
C ALA A 18 -2.02 -18.20 16.89
N THR A 19 -2.11 -19.34 17.57
CA THR A 19 -2.11 -20.66 16.91
C THR A 19 -3.36 -20.88 16.06
N ARG A 20 -4.54 -20.42 16.51
CA ARG A 20 -5.78 -20.37 15.71
C ARG A 20 -5.63 -19.43 14.54
N LEU A 21 -4.99 -18.28 14.69
CA LEU A 21 -4.72 -17.37 13.59
C LEU A 21 -3.81 -18.01 12.54
N PHE A 22 -2.68 -18.58 12.96
CA PHE A 22 -1.73 -19.26 12.09
C PHE A 22 -2.36 -20.46 11.36
N LEU A 23 -3.09 -21.31 12.09
CA LEU A 23 -3.76 -22.49 11.53
C LEU A 23 -5.02 -22.14 10.73
N SER A 24 -5.80 -21.12 11.09
CA SER A 24 -6.98 -20.72 10.32
C SER A 24 -6.61 -20.05 9.00
N ILE A 25 -5.43 -19.42 8.94
CA ILE A 25 -4.88 -18.77 7.75
C ILE A 25 -4.15 -19.78 6.85
N LEU A 26 -3.47 -20.79 7.40
CA LEU A 26 -2.63 -21.71 6.61
C LEU A 26 -3.17 -23.15 6.48
N VAL A 27 -4.08 -23.60 7.36
CA VAL A 27 -4.46 -25.03 7.51
C VAL A 27 -5.98 -25.27 7.71
N GLY A 28 -6.79 -24.21 7.90
CA GLY A 28 -8.23 -24.32 8.19
C GLY A 28 -9.12 -24.40 6.95
N PHE A 29 -10.41 -24.71 7.14
CA PHE A 29 -11.43 -24.68 6.06
C PHE A 29 -11.48 -23.33 5.31
N ASN A 30 -11.08 -22.24 5.97
CA ASN A 30 -10.99 -20.92 5.35
C ASN A 30 -9.97 -20.84 4.21
N LEU A 31 -8.96 -21.71 4.17
CA LEU A 31 -8.02 -21.84 3.05
C LEU A 31 -8.73 -22.25 1.75
N PHE A 32 -9.91 -22.88 1.85
CA PHE A 32 -10.75 -23.16 0.69
C PHE A 32 -11.09 -21.88 -0.08
N HIS A 33 -11.33 -20.75 0.60
CA HIS A 33 -11.66 -19.50 -0.05
C HIS A 33 -10.51 -18.96 -0.90
N SER A 34 -9.31 -18.89 -0.35
CA SER A 34 -8.12 -18.46 -1.08
C SER A 34 -7.72 -19.46 -2.17
N GLY A 35 -7.85 -20.76 -1.87
CA GLY A 35 -7.59 -21.85 -2.82
C GLY A 35 -8.54 -21.82 -4.02
N LEU A 36 -9.83 -21.60 -3.79
CA LEU A 36 -10.83 -21.42 -4.85
C LEU A 36 -10.50 -20.21 -5.72
N ALA A 37 -10.10 -19.09 -5.11
CA ALA A 37 -9.73 -17.89 -5.86
C ALA A 37 -8.51 -18.11 -6.77
N VAL A 38 -7.47 -18.77 -6.23
CA VAL A 38 -6.26 -19.13 -6.99
C VAL A 38 -6.59 -20.11 -8.11
N TYR A 39 -7.33 -21.19 -7.83
CA TYR A 39 -7.70 -22.20 -8.81
C TYR A 39 -8.56 -21.63 -9.94
N THR A 40 -9.56 -20.83 -9.59
CA THR A 40 -10.44 -20.17 -10.57
C THR A 40 -9.65 -19.23 -11.47
N THR A 41 -8.76 -18.42 -10.89
CA THR A 41 -7.90 -17.51 -11.65
C THR A 41 -6.98 -18.28 -12.60
N TYR A 42 -6.31 -19.34 -12.12
CA TYR A 42 -5.47 -20.19 -12.96
C TYR A 42 -6.26 -20.84 -14.10
N GLY A 43 -7.45 -21.38 -13.80
CA GLY A 43 -8.32 -21.98 -14.82
C GLY A 43 -8.66 -20.98 -15.93
N ILE A 44 -9.11 -19.78 -15.57
CA ILE A 44 -9.45 -18.73 -16.54
C ILE A 44 -8.23 -18.36 -17.40
N LEU A 45 -7.07 -18.13 -16.79
CA LEU A 45 -5.84 -17.78 -17.52
C LEU A 45 -5.33 -18.93 -18.40
N LYS A 46 -5.56 -20.18 -18.00
CA LYS A 46 -5.20 -21.35 -18.80
C LYS A 46 -6.07 -21.48 -20.07
N TYR A 47 -7.37 -21.22 -19.97
CA TYR A 47 -8.29 -21.39 -21.11
C TYR A 47 -8.39 -20.14 -22.00
N LEU A 48 -8.37 -18.95 -21.42
CA LEU A 48 -8.58 -17.67 -22.13
C LEU A 48 -7.28 -16.88 -22.36
N GLY A 49 -6.16 -17.35 -21.82
CA GLY A 49 -4.87 -16.67 -21.87
C GLY A 49 -4.88 -15.25 -21.31
N GLY A 50 -3.93 -14.43 -21.77
CA GLY A 50 -3.85 -13.00 -21.46
C GLY A 50 -4.86 -12.15 -22.23
N SER A 51 -6.10 -12.60 -22.42
CA SER A 51 -7.11 -11.82 -23.14
C SER A 51 -7.81 -10.79 -22.26
N SER A 52 -8.36 -9.72 -22.87
CA SER A 52 -9.17 -8.74 -22.15
C SER A 52 -10.41 -9.35 -21.47
N LEU A 53 -10.95 -10.43 -22.05
CA LEU A 53 -12.05 -11.19 -21.45
C LEU A 53 -11.61 -11.90 -20.17
N ALA A 54 -10.42 -12.52 -20.16
CA ALA A 54 -9.86 -13.15 -18.97
C ALA A 54 -9.70 -12.14 -17.83
N VAL A 55 -9.13 -10.96 -18.14
CA VAL A 55 -8.97 -9.86 -17.18
C VAL A 55 -10.31 -9.45 -16.59
N PHE A 56 -11.33 -9.23 -17.43
CA PHE A 56 -12.65 -8.83 -16.97
C PHE A 56 -13.26 -9.87 -16.02
N ILE A 57 -13.25 -11.15 -16.40
CA ILE A 57 -13.83 -12.23 -15.58
C ILE A 57 -13.09 -12.35 -14.24
N ILE A 58 -11.75 -12.35 -14.25
CA ILE A 58 -10.93 -12.46 -13.03
C ILE A 58 -11.14 -11.25 -12.12
N PHE A 59 -11.24 -10.05 -12.69
CA PHE A 59 -11.51 -8.82 -11.95
C PHE A 59 -12.86 -8.90 -11.24
N VAL A 60 -13.93 -9.17 -11.99
CA VAL A 60 -15.29 -9.26 -11.44
C VAL A 60 -15.38 -10.38 -10.41
N PHE A 61 -14.86 -11.57 -10.71
CA PHE A 61 -14.88 -12.70 -9.80
C PHE A 61 -14.19 -12.37 -8.47
N ASN A 62 -12.95 -11.89 -8.48
CA ASN A 62 -12.21 -11.66 -7.23
C ASN A 62 -12.82 -10.53 -6.39
N ILE A 63 -13.27 -9.44 -7.01
CA ILE A 63 -13.92 -8.33 -6.30
C ILE A 63 -15.27 -8.76 -5.72
N VAL A 64 -16.12 -9.42 -6.52
CA VAL A 64 -17.43 -9.90 -6.03
C VAL A 64 -17.24 -10.93 -4.93
N TYR A 65 -16.30 -11.85 -5.09
CA TYR A 65 -16.03 -12.87 -4.07
C TYR A 65 -15.55 -12.27 -2.75
N LEU A 66 -14.63 -11.33 -2.80
CA LEU A 66 -14.17 -10.58 -1.62
C LEU A 66 -15.33 -9.80 -0.98
N PHE A 67 -16.13 -9.11 -1.78
CA PHE A 67 -17.25 -8.30 -1.31
C PHE A 67 -18.35 -9.16 -0.66
N CYS A 68 -18.69 -10.30 -1.25
CA CYS A 68 -19.56 -11.31 -0.64
C CYS A 68 -18.98 -11.80 0.68
N GLY A 69 -17.67 -12.05 0.74
CA GLY A 69 -16.97 -12.41 1.97
C GLY A 69 -17.15 -11.35 3.06
N TYR A 70 -16.97 -10.07 2.73
CA TYR A 70 -17.23 -8.97 3.67
C TYR A 70 -18.67 -8.93 4.12
N TYR A 71 -19.63 -9.01 3.20
CA TYR A 71 -21.05 -8.96 3.55
C TYR A 71 -21.45 -10.08 4.51
N LEU A 72 -21.08 -11.33 4.17
CA LEU A 72 -21.45 -12.53 4.93
C LEU A 72 -20.74 -12.61 6.28
N THR A 73 -19.57 -12.01 6.40
CA THR A 73 -18.76 -12.11 7.60
C THR A 73 -18.65 -10.79 8.36
N SER A 74 -19.30 -9.71 7.94
CA SER A 74 -19.22 -8.42 8.65
C SER A 74 -19.76 -8.50 10.07
N THR A 75 -19.09 -7.83 11.00
CA THR A 75 -19.50 -7.67 12.41
C THR A 75 -19.28 -6.22 12.82
N GLY A 76 -19.76 -5.82 14.00
CA GLY A 76 -19.54 -4.47 14.51
C GLY A 76 -18.13 -4.19 15.06
N GLY A 77 -17.26 -5.19 15.14
CA GLY A 77 -15.92 -5.11 15.73
C GLY A 77 -14.78 -5.36 14.74
N TYR A 78 -13.54 -5.13 15.18
CA TYR A 78 -12.34 -5.47 14.41
C TYR A 78 -12.08 -6.98 14.49
N ASP A 79 -12.54 -7.72 13.48
CA ASP A 79 -12.35 -9.17 13.42
C ASP A 79 -11.30 -9.56 12.38
N ILE A 80 -10.38 -10.43 12.78
CA ILE A 80 -9.42 -11.05 11.86
C ILE A 80 -10.10 -12.27 11.23
N LYS A 81 -10.43 -12.16 9.95
CA LYS A 81 -11.18 -13.15 9.18
C LYS A 81 -10.40 -13.56 7.93
N TRP A 82 -10.87 -14.60 7.25
CA TRP A 82 -10.28 -15.06 5.99
C TRP A 82 -10.28 -13.97 4.90
N THR A 83 -11.14 -12.97 5.02
CA THR A 83 -11.20 -11.81 4.13
C THR A 83 -9.98 -10.88 4.23
N MET A 84 -9.23 -10.92 5.35
CA MET A 84 -8.01 -10.13 5.54
C MET A 84 -6.89 -10.55 4.56
N PRO A 85 -6.42 -11.81 4.53
CA PRO A 85 -5.47 -12.25 3.50
C PRO A 85 -6.09 -12.21 2.10
N GLN A 86 -7.40 -12.46 1.97
CA GLN A 86 -8.09 -12.43 0.67
C GLN A 86 -8.04 -11.04 0.01
N CYS A 87 -8.01 -9.94 0.76
CA CYS A 87 -8.01 -8.60 0.16
C CYS A 87 -6.70 -8.33 -0.60
N VAL A 88 -5.56 -8.74 -0.05
CA VAL A 88 -4.24 -8.65 -0.71
C VAL A 88 -4.17 -9.65 -1.87
N LEU A 89 -4.66 -10.87 -1.68
CA LEU A 89 -4.71 -11.90 -2.72
C LEU A 89 -5.54 -11.45 -3.93
N THR A 90 -6.65 -10.76 -3.70
CA THR A 90 -7.50 -10.20 -4.76
C THR A 90 -6.70 -9.28 -5.69
N LEU A 91 -5.89 -8.37 -5.13
CA LEU A 91 -5.04 -7.49 -5.93
C LEU A 91 -3.97 -8.27 -6.70
N ARG A 92 -3.39 -9.30 -6.09
CA ARG A 92 -2.40 -10.18 -6.73
C ARG A 92 -2.97 -10.91 -7.94
N LEU A 93 -4.12 -11.54 -7.78
CA LEU A 93 -4.77 -12.34 -8.83
C LEU A 93 -5.24 -11.47 -10.01
N ILE A 94 -5.79 -10.28 -9.71
CA ILE A 94 -6.13 -9.29 -10.73
C ILE A 94 -4.86 -8.78 -11.44
N GLY A 95 -3.79 -8.51 -10.68
CA GLY A 95 -2.50 -8.10 -11.21
C GLY A 95 -1.95 -9.09 -12.23
N ILE A 96 -1.94 -10.39 -11.92
CA ILE A 96 -1.48 -11.44 -12.87
C ILE A 96 -2.22 -11.36 -14.19
N ALA A 97 -3.54 -11.18 -14.17
CA ALA A 97 -4.34 -11.13 -15.39
C ALA A 97 -3.95 -9.92 -16.26
N PHE A 98 -3.77 -8.75 -15.66
CA PHE A 98 -3.28 -7.57 -16.37
C PHE A 98 -1.86 -7.74 -16.90
N ASP A 99 -0.98 -8.33 -16.10
CA ASP A 99 0.42 -8.55 -16.46
C ASP A 99 0.54 -9.53 -17.64
N MET A 100 -0.30 -10.57 -17.69
CA MET A 100 -0.41 -11.49 -18.83
C MET A 100 -1.00 -10.80 -20.06
N LEU A 101 -2.01 -9.95 -19.89
CA LEU A 101 -2.57 -9.17 -21.01
C LEU A 101 -1.54 -8.21 -21.60
N ASP A 102 -0.73 -7.56 -20.76
CA ASP A 102 0.32 -6.68 -21.23
C ASP A 102 1.47 -7.46 -21.88
N GLY A 103 1.75 -8.69 -21.43
CA GLY A 103 2.72 -9.58 -22.07
C GLY A 103 2.36 -10.02 -23.49
N GLN A 104 1.09 -9.88 -23.90
CA GLN A 104 0.66 -10.16 -25.28
C GLN A 104 0.82 -8.95 -26.23
N LYS A 105 1.11 -7.77 -25.70
CA LYS A 105 1.21 -6.54 -26.50
C LYS A 105 2.66 -6.30 -26.96
N PRO A 106 2.86 -5.60 -28.10
CA PRO A 106 4.19 -5.16 -28.50
C PRO A 106 4.81 -4.25 -27.43
N GLU A 107 6.10 -4.45 -27.13
CA GLU A 107 6.78 -3.74 -26.06
C GLU A 107 6.75 -2.22 -26.26
N GLU A 108 6.73 -1.72 -27.50
CA GLU A 108 6.71 -0.29 -27.82
C GLU A 108 5.43 0.40 -27.31
N THR A 109 4.35 -0.36 -27.15
CA THR A 109 3.06 0.15 -26.66
C THR A 109 2.96 0.21 -25.14
N LEU A 110 3.89 -0.43 -24.43
CA LEU A 110 3.86 -0.57 -22.98
C LEU A 110 4.61 0.58 -22.30
N SER A 111 4.07 1.06 -21.19
CA SER A 111 4.81 1.95 -20.29
C SER A 111 6.01 1.25 -19.67
N LEU A 112 6.97 2.02 -19.15
CA LEU A 112 8.15 1.45 -18.46
C LEU A 112 7.76 0.52 -17.31
N GLN A 113 6.75 0.90 -16.51
CA GLN A 113 6.25 0.07 -15.42
C GLN A 113 5.57 -1.20 -15.94
N GLN A 114 4.80 -1.12 -17.03
CA GLN A 114 4.18 -2.32 -17.63
C GLN A 114 5.24 -3.29 -18.15
N LYS A 115 6.30 -2.78 -18.80
CA LYS A 115 7.43 -3.61 -19.24
C LYS A 115 8.10 -4.35 -18.09
N GLN A 116 8.20 -3.73 -16.91
CA GLN A 116 8.80 -4.36 -15.73
C GLN A 116 8.01 -5.56 -15.22
N VAL A 117 6.69 -5.58 -15.40
CA VAL A 117 5.82 -6.58 -14.77
C VAL A 117 5.13 -7.51 -15.77
N ALA A 118 5.17 -7.19 -17.06
CA ALA A 118 4.56 -7.98 -18.13
C ALA A 118 5.03 -9.44 -18.11
N LEU A 119 4.08 -10.35 -18.18
CA LEU A 119 4.31 -11.79 -18.21
C LEU A 119 4.17 -12.31 -19.63
N LYS A 120 5.31 -12.60 -20.28
CA LYS A 120 5.34 -13.19 -21.62
C LYS A 120 4.92 -14.66 -21.62
N ASP A 121 5.34 -15.37 -20.57
CA ASP A 121 5.06 -16.79 -20.39
C ASP A 121 3.88 -16.98 -19.44
N HIS A 122 3.10 -18.04 -19.66
CA HIS A 122 2.00 -18.42 -18.79
C HIS A 122 2.55 -19.05 -17.50
N PRO A 123 2.27 -18.49 -16.31
CA PRO A 123 2.69 -19.10 -15.07
C PRO A 123 1.99 -20.45 -14.85
N THR A 124 2.75 -21.42 -14.34
CA THR A 124 2.21 -22.69 -13.87
C THR A 124 1.32 -22.49 -12.65
N PHE A 125 0.45 -23.47 -12.37
CA PHE A 125 -0.36 -23.43 -11.16
C PHE A 125 0.49 -23.34 -9.89
N LEU A 126 1.61 -24.07 -9.86
CA LEU A 126 2.53 -24.05 -8.73
C LEU A 126 3.13 -22.66 -8.51
N GLU A 127 3.54 -21.98 -9.58
CA GLU A 127 4.06 -20.61 -9.48
C GLU A 127 3.02 -19.63 -8.96
N ILE A 128 1.77 -19.68 -9.46
CA ILE A 128 0.68 -18.83 -8.96
C ILE A 128 0.39 -19.13 -7.49
N ALA A 129 0.35 -20.41 -7.10
CA ALA A 129 0.11 -20.80 -5.72
C ALA A 129 1.25 -20.33 -4.80
N ALA A 130 2.50 -20.53 -5.19
CA ALA A 130 3.66 -20.14 -4.39
C ALA A 130 3.78 -18.61 -4.25
N PHE A 131 3.45 -17.87 -5.30
CA PHE A 131 3.29 -16.41 -5.26
C PHE A 131 2.17 -15.97 -4.32
N SER A 132 1.02 -16.63 -4.40
CA SER A 132 -0.16 -16.31 -3.60
C SER A 132 0.11 -16.54 -2.12
N TYR A 133 0.71 -17.67 -1.77
CA TYR A 133 0.98 -18.10 -0.39
C TYR A 133 2.39 -17.75 0.11
N PHE A 134 3.05 -16.75 -0.49
CA PHE A 134 4.39 -16.36 -0.06
C PHE A 134 4.40 -15.96 1.43
N PRO A 135 5.12 -16.68 2.32
CA PRO A 135 4.94 -16.60 3.77
C PRO A 135 5.14 -15.21 4.37
N ALA A 136 6.04 -14.40 3.80
CA ALA A 136 6.36 -13.09 4.33
C ALA A 136 5.22 -12.07 4.19
N SER A 137 4.25 -12.31 3.30
CA SER A 137 3.34 -11.26 2.83
C SER A 137 1.90 -11.71 2.58
N PHE A 138 1.59 -12.99 2.79
CA PHE A 138 0.27 -13.56 2.54
C PHE A 138 -0.84 -12.92 3.40
N ILE A 139 -0.52 -12.52 4.64
CA ILE A 139 -1.53 -12.06 5.61
C ILE A 139 -1.89 -10.59 5.40
N VAL A 140 -0.89 -9.70 5.38
CA VAL A 140 -1.08 -8.23 5.43
C VAL A 140 -0.42 -7.49 4.27
N GLY A 141 0.14 -8.21 3.30
CA GLY A 141 1.04 -7.65 2.29
C GLY A 141 2.49 -7.60 2.79
N PRO A 142 3.39 -6.94 2.06
CA PRO A 142 3.14 -6.02 0.95
C PRO A 142 2.60 -6.69 -0.33
N GLN A 143 1.97 -5.88 -1.19
CA GLN A 143 1.59 -6.25 -2.54
C GLN A 143 2.81 -6.16 -3.46
N PHE A 144 3.02 -7.14 -4.33
CA PHE A 144 4.04 -7.12 -5.38
C PHE A 144 3.58 -7.90 -6.62
N SER A 145 4.23 -7.68 -7.76
CA SER A 145 3.90 -8.35 -9.01
C SER A 145 4.41 -9.80 -9.06
N MET A 146 3.75 -10.61 -9.87
CA MET A 146 4.15 -11.99 -10.14
C MET A 146 5.53 -12.06 -10.78
N LYS A 147 5.84 -11.13 -11.68
CA LYS A 147 7.16 -11.02 -12.33
C LYS A 147 8.28 -10.85 -11.30
N ARG A 148 8.11 -9.96 -10.31
CA ARG A 148 9.08 -9.80 -9.21
C ARG A 148 9.28 -11.10 -8.43
N TYR A 149 8.20 -11.84 -8.16
CA TYR A 149 8.28 -13.11 -7.46
C TYR A 149 9.05 -14.18 -8.26
N LEU A 150 8.75 -14.33 -9.55
CA LEU A 150 9.45 -15.27 -10.43
C LEU A 150 10.93 -14.93 -10.55
N ASP A 151 11.25 -13.64 -10.69
CA ASP A 151 12.62 -13.14 -10.76
C ASP A 151 13.38 -13.42 -9.46
N PHE A 152 12.74 -13.25 -8.29
CA PHE A 152 13.28 -13.66 -7.00
C PHE A 152 13.55 -15.16 -6.92
N VAL A 153 12.59 -16.02 -7.27
CA VAL A 153 12.73 -17.49 -7.21
C VAL A 153 13.86 -17.97 -8.12
N GLN A 154 14.07 -17.30 -9.25
CA GLN A 154 15.12 -17.62 -10.21
C GLN A 154 16.47 -16.95 -9.90
N GLY A 155 16.56 -16.17 -8.82
CA GLY A 155 17.77 -15.43 -8.45
C GLY A 155 18.14 -14.31 -9.45
N ARG A 156 17.20 -13.85 -10.27
CA ARG A 156 17.39 -12.78 -11.26
C ARG A 156 16.96 -11.45 -10.66
N TYR A 157 17.90 -10.68 -10.15
CA TYR A 157 17.57 -9.39 -9.55
C TYR A 157 17.65 -8.28 -10.58
N THR A 158 16.51 -8.03 -11.24
CA THR A 158 16.40 -6.99 -12.26
C THR A 158 16.16 -5.61 -11.62
N SER A 159 16.86 -4.59 -12.13
CA SER A 159 16.57 -3.19 -11.84
C SER A 159 16.60 -2.36 -13.12
N ILE A 160 16.08 -1.14 -13.06
CA ILE A 160 16.24 -0.18 -14.15
C ILE A 160 17.45 0.71 -13.85
N ASN A 161 18.34 0.89 -14.84
CA ASN A 161 19.44 1.85 -14.74
C ASN A 161 18.95 3.29 -14.98
N THR A 162 19.86 4.27 -14.86
CA THR A 162 19.54 5.70 -15.07
C THR A 162 19.02 5.99 -16.50
N ASP A 163 19.39 5.16 -17.47
CA ASP A 163 19.01 5.29 -18.89
C ASP A 163 17.67 4.62 -19.22
N GLY A 164 16.98 4.01 -18.24
CA GLY A 164 15.72 3.30 -18.47
C GLY A 164 15.87 1.85 -18.94
N ASN A 165 17.09 1.31 -18.97
CA ASN A 165 17.37 -0.05 -19.40
C ASN A 165 17.30 -1.05 -18.25
N PHE A 166 16.79 -2.24 -18.55
CA PHE A 166 16.74 -3.37 -17.62
C PHE A 166 18.11 -4.02 -17.48
N ILE A 167 18.61 -4.09 -16.25
CA ILE A 167 19.87 -4.75 -15.91
C ILE A 167 19.62 -5.86 -14.89
N VAL A 168 20.25 -7.02 -15.10
CA VAL A 168 20.31 -8.09 -14.09
C VAL A 168 21.55 -7.84 -13.25
N GLN A 169 21.39 -7.80 -11.94
CA GLN A 169 22.50 -7.62 -11.01
C GLN A 169 22.69 -8.87 -10.16
N GLU A 170 23.95 -9.20 -9.90
CA GLU A 170 24.29 -10.13 -8.83
C GLU A 170 24.19 -9.40 -7.50
N ILE A 171 23.53 -10.05 -6.54
CA ILE A 171 23.38 -9.53 -5.19
C ILE A 171 23.82 -10.60 -4.20
N GLU A 172 24.53 -10.16 -3.17
CA GLU A 172 24.76 -11.00 -2.00
C GLU A 172 23.56 -10.86 -1.06
N ILE A 173 22.77 -11.94 -0.92
CA ILE A 173 21.58 -11.93 -0.05
C ILE A 173 21.97 -11.57 1.40
N ARG A 174 23.21 -11.81 1.81
CA ARG A 174 23.74 -11.41 3.13
C ARG A 174 23.59 -9.91 3.40
N ASP A 175 23.66 -9.07 2.37
CA ASP A 175 23.49 -7.61 2.49
C ASP A 175 22.06 -7.19 2.84
N SER A 176 21.10 -8.12 2.73
CA SER A 176 19.70 -7.88 3.09
C SER A 176 19.38 -8.10 4.57
N ILE A 177 20.23 -8.87 5.28
CA ILE A 177 19.94 -9.31 6.65
C ILE A 177 19.86 -8.12 7.61
N ILE A 178 20.87 -7.24 7.60
CA ILE A 178 20.92 -6.09 8.51
C ILE A 178 19.76 -5.11 8.23
N PRO A 179 19.50 -4.69 6.97
CA PRO A 179 18.33 -3.86 6.65
C PRO A 179 17.00 -4.48 7.08
N GLY A 180 16.81 -5.79 6.85
CA GLY A 180 15.58 -6.47 7.22
C GLY A 180 15.39 -6.57 8.74
N ILE A 181 16.43 -6.91 9.51
CA ILE A 181 16.37 -6.90 10.97
C ILE A 181 16.07 -5.51 11.50
N PHE A 182 16.67 -4.46 10.92
CA PHE A 182 16.40 -3.08 11.32
C PHE A 182 14.93 -2.68 11.09
N GLN A 183 14.35 -3.05 9.95
CA GLN A 183 12.92 -2.84 9.68
C GLN A 183 12.03 -3.58 10.69
N MET A 184 12.34 -4.85 11.00
CA MET A 184 11.60 -5.62 12.00
C MET A 184 11.70 -5.00 13.39
N PHE A 185 12.88 -4.55 13.78
CA PHE A 185 13.10 -3.86 15.05
C PHE A 185 12.26 -2.58 15.15
N LEU A 186 12.21 -1.78 14.08
CA LEU A 186 11.34 -0.62 14.01
C LEU A 186 9.85 -1.02 14.12
N GLY A 187 9.44 -2.13 13.49
CA GLY A 187 8.11 -2.70 13.63
C GLY A 187 7.74 -3.03 15.08
N ILE A 188 8.69 -3.57 15.86
CA ILE A 188 8.50 -3.84 17.30
C ILE A 188 8.35 -2.54 18.09
N ILE A 189 9.13 -1.50 17.78
CA ILE A 189 8.97 -0.18 18.42
C ILE A 189 7.55 0.36 18.19
N TYR A 190 7.06 0.32 16.94
CA TYR A 190 5.69 0.75 16.63
C TYR A 190 4.61 -0.09 17.31
N MET A 191 4.84 -1.39 17.51
CA MET A 191 3.95 -2.24 18.30
C MET A 191 3.86 -1.78 19.75
N ILE A 192 5.00 -1.49 20.38
CA ILE A 192 5.07 -0.99 21.76
C ILE A 192 4.36 0.37 21.86
N LEU A 193 4.63 1.29 20.93
CA LEU A 193 3.97 2.59 20.89
C LEU A 193 2.45 2.47 20.72
N HIS A 194 1.99 1.55 19.88
CA HIS A 194 0.57 1.24 19.74
C HIS A 194 -0.04 0.74 21.07
N GLN A 195 0.63 -0.20 21.74
CA GLN A 195 0.16 -0.77 23.00
C GLN A 195 0.11 0.27 24.12
N LEU A 196 1.13 1.14 24.22
CA LEU A 196 1.15 2.23 25.20
C LEU A 196 0.05 3.25 24.88
N GLY A 197 -0.08 3.68 23.63
CA GLY A 197 -1.07 4.67 23.25
C GLY A 197 -2.52 4.19 23.42
N THR A 198 -2.81 2.92 23.11
CA THR A 198 -4.14 2.33 23.34
C THR A 198 -4.42 2.07 24.82
N TRP A 199 -3.40 1.91 25.65
CA TRP A 199 -3.56 1.88 27.11
C TRP A 199 -3.97 3.26 27.67
N TYR A 200 -3.35 4.35 27.18
CA TYR A 200 -3.69 5.71 27.61
C TYR A 200 -5.01 6.22 27.05
N ILE A 201 -5.33 5.91 25.79
CA ILE A 201 -6.58 6.30 25.13
C ILE A 201 -7.25 5.04 24.57
N PRO A 202 -7.95 4.28 25.43
CA PRO A 202 -8.65 3.06 25.01
C PRO A 202 -9.72 3.37 23.95
N HIS A 203 -9.99 2.40 23.08
CA HIS A 203 -11.05 2.52 22.08
C HIS A 203 -12.40 2.87 22.72
N GLU A 204 -12.73 2.20 23.83
CA GLU A 204 -13.98 2.42 24.57
C GLU A 204 -14.12 3.84 25.11
N TYR A 205 -13.01 4.53 25.40
CA TYR A 205 -13.06 5.91 25.85
C TYR A 205 -13.65 6.84 24.77
N ILE A 206 -13.28 6.64 23.50
CA ILE A 206 -13.79 7.46 22.40
C ILE A 206 -15.30 7.27 22.19
N LEU A 207 -15.84 6.11 22.58
CA LEU A 207 -17.26 5.78 22.51
C LEU A 207 -18.03 6.20 23.77
N SER A 208 -17.34 6.62 24.84
CA SER A 208 -17.95 6.89 26.14
C SER A 208 -18.66 8.25 26.20
N MET A 209 -19.61 8.38 27.15
CA MET A 209 -20.24 9.66 27.45
C MET A 209 -19.26 10.67 28.04
N GLU A 210 -18.22 10.21 28.74
CA GLU A 210 -17.19 11.05 29.34
C GLU A 210 -16.39 11.80 28.27
N PHE A 211 -16.08 11.13 27.15
CA PHE A 211 -15.45 11.78 26.00
C PHE A 211 -16.40 12.80 25.35
N ARG A 212 -17.68 12.47 25.24
CA ARG A 212 -18.70 13.38 24.66
C ARG A 212 -18.83 14.69 25.44
N GLN A 213 -18.62 14.65 26.76
CA GLN A 213 -18.66 15.82 27.65
C GLN A 213 -17.42 16.70 27.57
N GLN A 214 -16.33 16.27 26.92
CA GLN A 214 -15.13 17.09 26.78
C GLN A 214 -15.36 18.29 25.86
N PRO A 215 -14.64 19.42 26.07
CA PRO A 215 -14.69 20.56 25.17
C PRO A 215 -14.37 20.19 23.71
N PHE A 216 -15.01 20.87 22.77
CA PHE A 216 -14.91 20.56 21.34
C PHE A 216 -13.46 20.46 20.83
N LEU A 217 -12.61 21.45 21.15
CA LEU A 217 -11.20 21.44 20.72
C LEU A 217 -10.41 20.28 21.32
N LYS A 218 -10.67 19.95 22.59
CA LYS A 218 -10.05 18.80 23.26
C LYS A 218 -10.46 17.49 22.59
N ARG A 219 -11.71 17.36 22.16
CA ARG A 219 -12.20 16.19 21.43
C ARG A 219 -11.50 16.01 20.09
N ILE A 220 -11.30 17.09 19.32
CA ILE A 220 -10.56 17.05 18.06
C ILE A 220 -9.14 16.54 18.29
N PHE A 221 -8.43 17.12 19.27
CA PHE A 221 -7.06 16.73 19.58
C PHE A 221 -6.96 15.26 19.99
N ILE A 222 -7.83 14.81 20.91
CA ILE A 222 -7.86 13.42 21.38
C ILE A 222 -8.16 12.46 20.22
N ILE A 223 -9.15 12.76 19.36
CA ILE A 223 -9.46 11.91 18.19
C ILE A 223 -8.27 11.84 17.23
N GLY A 224 -7.59 12.96 16.97
CA GLY A 224 -6.41 12.99 16.11
C GLY A 224 -5.29 12.11 16.66
N LEU A 225 -4.96 12.27 17.95
CA LEU A 225 -3.94 11.47 18.62
C LEU A 225 -4.31 9.99 18.68
N TRP A 226 -5.56 9.68 19.05
CA TRP A 226 -6.09 8.31 19.06
C TRP A 226 -6.01 7.68 17.67
N GLY A 227 -6.44 8.39 16.62
CA GLY A 227 -6.39 7.91 15.24
C GLY A 227 -4.96 7.61 14.79
N HIS A 228 -4.02 8.51 15.08
CA HIS A 228 -2.62 8.34 14.74
C HIS A 228 -2.00 7.10 15.44
N VAL A 229 -2.22 6.95 16.75
CA VAL A 229 -1.80 5.76 17.51
C VAL A 229 -2.46 4.48 16.99
N ASN A 230 -3.71 4.54 16.55
CA ASN A 230 -4.40 3.37 15.99
C ASN A 230 -3.80 2.91 14.66
N LEU A 231 -3.14 3.79 13.92
CA LEU A 231 -2.44 3.42 12.68
C LEU A 231 -1.14 2.65 12.95
N TYR A 232 -0.52 2.83 14.12
CA TYR A 232 0.74 2.18 14.46
C TYR A 232 0.68 0.65 14.43
N LYS A 233 -0.50 0.03 14.64
CA LYS A 233 -0.65 -1.43 14.47
C LYS A 233 -0.40 -1.86 13.02
N TYR A 234 -0.85 -1.08 12.04
CA TYR A 234 -0.62 -1.37 10.61
C TYR A 234 0.83 -1.09 10.25
N VAL A 235 1.39 0.03 10.72
CA VAL A 235 2.82 0.37 10.54
C VAL A 235 3.70 -0.76 11.08
N SER A 236 3.41 -1.28 12.27
CA SER A 236 4.11 -2.40 12.86
C SER A 236 4.03 -3.66 12.01
N CYS A 237 2.82 -4.11 11.64
CA CYS A 237 2.64 -5.31 10.85
C CYS A 237 3.33 -5.21 9.47
N TRP A 238 3.28 -4.04 8.83
CA TRP A 238 3.97 -3.83 7.55
C TRP A 238 5.48 -3.80 7.69
N LEU A 239 6.05 -3.12 8.69
CA LEU A 239 7.50 -3.13 8.91
C LEU A 239 8.04 -4.54 9.20
N LEU A 240 7.29 -5.35 9.95
CA LEU A 240 7.64 -6.75 10.19
C LEU A 240 7.61 -7.56 8.88
N ALA A 241 6.56 -7.44 8.08
CA ALA A 241 6.44 -8.14 6.80
C ALA A 241 7.50 -7.67 5.77
N GLU A 242 7.74 -6.37 5.69
CA GLU A 242 8.78 -5.77 4.85
C GLU A 242 10.18 -6.27 5.23
N GLY A 243 10.46 -6.37 6.53
CA GLY A 243 11.74 -6.89 7.02
C GLY A 243 11.96 -8.33 6.61
N VAL A 244 10.93 -9.18 6.70
CA VAL A 244 11.01 -10.58 6.23
C VAL A 244 11.16 -10.66 4.71
N CYS A 245 10.39 -9.87 3.93
CA CYS A 245 10.56 -9.77 2.48
C CYS A 245 11.96 -9.30 2.09
N THR A 246 12.55 -8.40 2.86
CA THR A 246 13.92 -7.92 2.68
C THR A 246 14.93 -9.04 2.93
N ILE A 247 14.82 -9.78 4.04
CA ILE A 247 15.72 -10.91 4.36
C ILE A 247 15.65 -12.01 3.29
N PHE A 248 14.47 -12.25 2.69
CA PHE A 248 14.35 -13.18 1.56
C PHE A 248 15.06 -12.66 0.29
N GLY A 249 15.34 -11.37 0.18
CA GLY A 249 15.89 -10.74 -1.02
C GLY A 249 14.83 -10.20 -1.99
N LEU A 250 13.53 -10.46 -1.75
CA LEU A 250 12.41 -10.07 -2.63
C LEU A 250 12.31 -8.53 -2.78
N SER A 251 12.70 -7.79 -1.74
CA SER A 251 12.62 -6.32 -1.71
C SER A 251 13.75 -5.62 -2.51
N TYR A 252 14.64 -6.35 -3.19
CA TYR A 252 15.70 -5.72 -3.97
C TYR A 252 15.14 -4.83 -5.08
N ASN A 253 15.73 -3.65 -5.26
CA ASN A 253 15.26 -2.66 -6.23
C ASN A 253 16.39 -1.80 -6.81
N GLY A 254 17.51 -2.43 -7.15
CA GLY A 254 18.68 -1.75 -7.72
C GLY A 254 19.66 -1.26 -6.66
N ARG A 255 20.46 -0.25 -7.01
CA ARG A 255 21.50 0.34 -6.14
C ARG A 255 21.34 1.84 -6.04
N ASP A 256 21.76 2.40 -4.90
CA ASP A 256 21.82 3.85 -4.72
C ASP A 256 23.02 4.47 -5.46
N GLU A 257 23.13 5.80 -5.44
CA GLU A 257 24.24 6.55 -6.04
C GLU A 257 25.62 6.14 -5.49
N LYS A 258 25.66 5.50 -4.31
CA LYS A 258 26.88 5.01 -3.65
C LYS A 258 27.13 3.52 -3.95
N GLY A 259 26.35 2.91 -4.84
CA GLY A 259 26.47 1.51 -5.23
C GLY A 259 25.92 0.52 -4.20
N ARG A 260 25.21 0.95 -3.16
CA ARG A 260 24.65 0.06 -2.12
C ARG A 260 23.31 -0.51 -2.56
N PRO A 261 23.01 -1.79 -2.29
CA PRO A 261 21.74 -2.39 -2.66
C PRO A 261 20.56 -1.69 -1.97
N LEU A 262 19.52 -1.40 -2.75
CA LEU A 262 18.27 -0.82 -2.27
C LEU A 262 17.27 -1.93 -1.97
N TRP A 263 16.75 -1.93 -0.74
CA TRP A 263 15.79 -2.92 -0.24
C TRP A 263 14.39 -2.31 -0.04
N ASN A 264 13.91 -1.58 -1.05
CA ASN A 264 12.64 -0.83 -0.99
C ASN A 264 11.59 -1.29 -2.03
N GLY A 265 11.81 -2.42 -2.70
CA GLY A 265 10.91 -2.97 -3.73
C GLY A 265 9.61 -3.53 -3.16
N CYS A 266 9.54 -3.74 -1.85
CA CYS A 266 8.35 -4.18 -1.11
C CYS A 266 7.90 -3.16 -0.06
N THR A 267 8.37 -1.91 -0.11
CA THR A 267 8.00 -0.89 0.90
C THR A 267 6.51 -0.58 0.87
N ASN A 268 5.88 -0.65 2.02
CA ASN A 268 4.47 -0.34 2.24
C ASN A 268 4.27 0.86 3.17
N ILE A 269 5.26 1.21 3.99
CA ILE A 269 5.26 2.41 4.82
C ILE A 269 6.56 3.23 4.71
N ASN A 270 6.44 4.53 4.45
CA ASN A 270 7.55 5.48 4.60
C ASN A 270 7.43 6.17 5.95
N VAL A 271 8.09 5.60 6.96
CA VAL A 271 8.01 6.03 8.36
C VAL A 271 8.34 7.52 8.54
N LEU A 272 9.46 7.99 7.98
CA LEU A 272 9.88 9.38 8.16
C LEU A 272 8.83 10.34 7.61
N LYS A 273 8.30 10.08 6.41
CA LYS A 273 7.29 10.94 5.80
C LYS A 273 5.94 10.85 6.51
N PHE A 274 5.61 9.69 7.07
CA PHE A 274 4.41 9.48 7.87
C PHE A 274 4.45 10.29 9.17
N GLU A 275 5.55 10.23 9.92
CA GLU A 275 5.71 10.97 11.19
C GLU A 275 5.85 12.49 11.00
N THR A 276 6.47 12.91 9.89
CA THR A 276 6.70 14.33 9.57
C THR A 276 5.65 14.90 8.60
N ALA A 277 4.50 14.25 8.47
CA ALA A 277 3.45 14.65 7.54
C ALA A 277 2.83 16.00 7.93
N THR A 278 3.13 17.03 7.13
CA THR A 278 2.51 18.37 7.23
C THR A 278 1.37 18.61 6.25
N LYS A 279 1.12 17.64 5.36
CA LYS A 279 0.13 17.69 4.27
C LYS A 279 -0.65 16.38 4.23
N PHE A 280 -1.91 16.44 3.83
CA PHE A 280 -2.72 15.25 3.62
C PHE A 280 -2.11 14.34 2.54
N LYS A 281 -1.56 14.92 1.46
CA LYS A 281 -0.82 14.17 0.45
C LYS A 281 0.35 13.36 1.03
N HIS A 282 1.00 13.82 2.10
CA HIS A 282 2.11 13.09 2.72
C HIS A 282 1.65 11.77 3.34
N TYR A 283 0.45 11.71 3.91
CA TYR A 283 -0.14 10.47 4.42
C TYR A 283 -0.39 9.47 3.28
N ILE A 284 -1.03 9.91 2.18
CA ILE A 284 -1.33 9.03 1.03
C ILE A 284 -0.06 8.40 0.45
N ILE A 285 1.01 9.18 0.25
CA ILE A 285 2.24 8.67 -0.37
C ILE A 285 3.18 7.95 0.61
N SER A 286 2.87 7.96 1.91
CA SER A 286 3.67 7.27 2.92
C SER A 286 3.00 5.99 3.41
N PHE A 287 1.68 5.88 3.37
CA PHE A 287 0.92 4.77 3.93
C PHE A 287 0.39 3.83 2.84
N ASN A 288 0.49 2.52 3.04
CA ASN A 288 0.05 1.48 2.10
C ASN A 288 0.60 1.67 0.67
N ILE A 289 1.89 2.00 0.55
CA ILE A 289 2.54 2.43 -0.68
C ILE A 289 2.38 1.42 -1.81
N SER A 290 2.52 0.12 -1.52
CA SER A 290 2.42 -0.92 -2.54
C SER A 290 1.01 -1.00 -3.13
N THR A 291 -0.03 -0.88 -2.31
CA THR A 291 -1.42 -0.85 -2.77
C THR A 291 -1.74 0.42 -3.55
N ASN A 292 -1.21 1.57 -3.11
CA ASN A 292 -1.36 2.83 -3.83
C ASN A 292 -0.70 2.78 -5.22
N ASN A 293 0.51 2.22 -5.32
CA ASN A 293 1.19 1.99 -6.59
C ASN A 293 0.40 1.02 -7.47
N TRP A 294 -0.14 -0.05 -6.89
CA TRP A 294 -1.01 -0.98 -7.61
C TRP A 294 -2.25 -0.26 -8.18
N CYS A 295 -2.96 0.52 -7.37
CA CYS A 295 -4.13 1.27 -7.84
C CYS A 295 -3.77 2.29 -8.93
N ALA A 296 -2.59 2.92 -8.81
CA ALA A 296 -2.10 3.85 -9.82
C ALA A 296 -1.88 3.17 -11.18
N GLU A 297 -1.22 1.99 -11.21
CA GLU A 297 -0.88 1.29 -12.45
C GLU A 297 -2.05 0.48 -13.04
N TYR A 298 -2.80 -0.24 -12.20
CA TYR A 298 -3.83 -1.18 -12.68
C TYR A 298 -5.21 -0.56 -12.82
N ILE A 299 -5.51 0.53 -12.12
CA ILE A 299 -6.82 1.20 -12.17
C ILE A 299 -6.67 2.59 -12.80
N TYR A 300 -6.04 3.53 -12.08
CA TYR A 300 -6.04 4.95 -12.45
C TYR A 300 -5.47 5.21 -13.86
N LYS A 301 -4.27 4.70 -14.18
CA LYS A 301 -3.66 4.92 -15.49
C LYS A 301 -4.43 4.25 -16.62
N ARG A 302 -5.09 3.12 -16.36
CA ARG A 302 -5.88 2.39 -17.37
C ARG A 302 -7.25 3.03 -17.64
N LEU A 303 -7.80 3.75 -16.65
CA LEU A 303 -9.02 4.55 -16.82
C LEU A 303 -8.81 5.85 -17.62
N LYS A 304 -7.57 6.24 -17.91
CA LYS A 304 -7.27 7.42 -18.74
C LYS A 304 -7.89 7.36 -20.14
N VAL A 305 -8.29 6.17 -20.62
CA VAL A 305 -9.03 5.98 -21.87
C VAL A 305 -10.32 6.82 -21.90
N PHE A 306 -10.90 7.14 -20.75
CA PHE A 306 -12.09 8.01 -20.64
C PHE A 306 -11.78 9.52 -20.77
N GLY A 307 -10.52 9.91 -20.94
CA GLY A 307 -10.12 11.31 -21.19
C GLY A 307 -10.21 12.26 -20.00
N SER A 308 -10.71 11.82 -18.84
CA SER A 308 -10.87 12.64 -17.64
C SER A 308 -10.01 12.15 -16.48
N ILE A 309 -9.09 13.02 -16.03
CA ILE A 309 -8.26 12.81 -14.84
C ILE A 309 -9.13 12.67 -13.59
N THR A 310 -10.12 13.55 -13.45
CA THR A 310 -11.04 13.55 -12.30
C THR A 310 -11.88 12.28 -12.27
N CYS A 311 -12.41 11.81 -13.39
CA CYS A 311 -13.15 10.53 -13.43
C CYS A 311 -12.24 9.36 -13.05
N SER A 312 -11.01 9.32 -13.57
CA SER A 312 -10.04 8.28 -13.23
C SER A 312 -9.75 8.25 -11.73
N GLN A 313 -9.60 9.43 -11.10
CA GLN A 313 -9.38 9.55 -9.66
C GLN A 313 -10.60 9.10 -8.85
N ILE A 314 -11.80 9.57 -9.19
CA ILE A 314 -13.05 9.19 -8.49
C ILE A 314 -13.26 7.68 -8.55
N LEU A 315 -13.11 7.07 -9.73
CA LEU A 315 -13.27 5.63 -9.91
C LEU A 315 -12.19 4.83 -9.17
N THR A 316 -10.96 5.33 -9.09
CA THR A 316 -9.88 4.68 -8.33
C THR A 316 -10.17 4.72 -6.82
N LEU A 317 -10.64 5.85 -6.31
CA LEU A 317 -11.02 6.01 -4.90
C LEU A 317 -12.28 5.21 -4.55
N LEU A 318 -13.24 5.11 -5.48
CA LEU A 318 -14.40 4.24 -5.34
C LEU A 318 -13.99 2.76 -5.32
N PHE A 319 -13.07 2.36 -6.19
CA PHE A 319 -12.48 1.01 -6.17
C PHE A 319 -11.84 0.72 -4.82
N LEU A 320 -11.03 1.63 -4.28
CA LEU A 320 -10.42 1.48 -2.95
C LEU A 320 -11.48 1.34 -1.85
N ALA A 321 -12.55 2.14 -1.89
CA ALA A 321 -13.65 2.04 -0.92
C ALA A 321 -14.31 0.65 -0.96
N VAL A 322 -14.65 0.16 -2.16
CA VAL A 322 -15.26 -1.16 -2.36
C VAL A 322 -14.30 -2.29 -1.96
N TRP A 323 -13.02 -2.17 -2.29
CA TRP A 323 -11.99 -3.14 -1.93
C TRP A 323 -11.78 -3.25 -0.42
N HIS A 324 -11.96 -2.15 0.32
CA HIS A 324 -11.88 -2.16 1.78
C HIS A 324 -13.10 -2.81 2.46
N GLY A 325 -14.30 -2.67 1.88
CA GLY A 325 -15.48 -3.42 2.28
C GLY A 325 -16.78 -2.62 2.34
N VAL A 326 -17.77 -3.15 3.06
CA VAL A 326 -19.17 -2.68 3.02
C VAL A 326 -19.48 -1.52 3.96
N HIS A 327 -18.61 -1.23 4.93
CA HIS A 327 -18.87 -0.21 5.95
C HIS A 327 -18.78 1.20 5.37
N SER A 328 -19.73 2.06 5.74
CA SER A 328 -19.84 3.45 5.26
C SER A 328 -18.59 4.28 5.53
N GLY A 329 -17.84 3.97 6.59
CA GLY A 329 -16.58 4.62 6.94
C GLY A 329 -15.55 4.59 5.82
N TYR A 330 -15.49 3.51 5.03
CA TYR A 330 -14.56 3.41 3.90
C TYR A 330 -14.94 4.39 2.79
N TYR A 331 -16.20 4.41 2.38
CA TYR A 331 -16.71 5.33 1.37
C TYR A 331 -16.54 6.79 1.78
N PHE A 332 -16.82 7.10 3.05
CA PHE A 332 -16.63 8.45 3.57
C PHE A 332 -15.16 8.84 3.61
N CYS A 333 -14.26 7.93 4.00
CA CYS A 333 -12.81 8.15 4.02
C CYS A 333 -12.29 8.54 2.63
N PHE A 334 -12.59 7.73 1.60
CA PHE A 334 -12.08 7.98 0.25
C PHE A 334 -12.78 9.17 -0.44
N PHE A 335 -14.03 9.45 -0.10
CA PHE A 335 -14.69 10.69 -0.51
C PHE A 335 -14.01 11.92 0.10
N LEU A 336 -13.70 11.89 1.41
CA LEU A 336 -12.96 12.96 2.06
C LEU A 336 -11.55 13.10 1.49
N GLU A 337 -10.85 12.01 1.20
CA GLU A 337 -9.56 12.06 0.53
C GLU A 337 -9.65 12.84 -0.79
N PHE A 338 -10.66 12.57 -1.62
CA PHE A 338 -10.88 13.33 -2.85
C PHE A 338 -11.03 14.83 -2.57
N ILE A 339 -11.94 15.21 -1.66
CA ILE A 339 -12.22 16.61 -1.35
C ILE A 339 -10.99 17.32 -0.77
N ILE A 340 -10.32 16.69 0.20
CA ILE A 340 -9.15 17.27 0.88
C ILE A 340 -7.99 17.43 -0.08
N MET A 341 -7.76 16.49 -1.00
CA MET A 341 -6.68 16.60 -1.97
C MET A 341 -6.87 17.77 -2.95
N TYR A 342 -8.11 18.04 -3.38
CA TYR A 342 -8.40 19.21 -4.22
C TYR A 342 -8.27 20.51 -3.41
N ALA A 343 -8.85 20.54 -2.21
CA ALA A 343 -8.76 21.70 -1.32
C ALA A 343 -7.29 22.03 -0.97
N GLU A 344 -6.48 21.03 -0.63
CA GLU A 344 -5.06 21.19 -0.31
C GLU A 344 -4.28 21.76 -1.51
N ARG A 345 -4.54 21.25 -2.72
CA ARG A 345 -3.90 21.76 -3.94
C ARG A 345 -4.19 23.25 -4.14
N ASP A 346 -5.45 23.63 -4.02
CA ASP A 346 -5.90 25.00 -4.28
C ASP A 346 -5.43 25.95 -3.17
N VAL A 347 -5.44 25.53 -1.90
CA VAL A 347 -4.89 26.30 -0.77
C VAL A 347 -3.38 26.50 -0.91
N ILE A 348 -2.62 25.46 -1.26
CA ILE A 348 -1.17 25.59 -1.50
C ILE A 348 -0.90 26.57 -2.64
N PHE A 349 -1.68 26.49 -3.72
CA PHE A 349 -1.55 27.42 -4.85
C PHE A 349 -1.77 28.88 -4.40
N ILE A 350 -2.85 29.14 -3.64
CA ILE A 350 -3.16 30.47 -3.12
C ILE A 350 -2.07 30.98 -2.16
N LEU A 351 -1.55 30.12 -1.28
CA LEU A 351 -0.48 30.48 -0.36
C LEU A 351 0.81 30.87 -1.12
N ILE A 352 1.22 30.07 -2.10
CA ILE A 352 2.41 30.36 -2.92
C ILE A 352 2.22 31.67 -3.68
N LEU A 353 1.05 31.87 -4.29
CA LEU A 353 0.74 33.10 -5.02
C LEU A 353 0.77 34.32 -4.09
N SER A 354 0.24 34.20 -2.88
CA SER A 354 0.22 35.29 -1.90
C SER A 354 1.63 35.68 -1.45
N VAL A 355 2.51 34.70 -1.20
CA VAL A 355 3.93 34.94 -0.88
C VAL A 355 4.64 35.58 -2.06
N LEU A 356 4.40 35.11 -3.29
CA LEU A 356 5.00 35.67 -4.49
C LEU A 356 4.60 37.15 -4.68
N ILE A 357 3.31 37.47 -4.53
CA ILE A 357 2.80 38.84 -4.59
C ILE A 357 3.46 39.71 -3.52
N PHE A 358 3.59 39.20 -2.29
CA PHE A 358 4.26 39.92 -1.20
C PHE A 358 5.74 40.23 -1.54
N VAL A 359 6.50 39.23 -2.00
CA VAL A 359 7.92 39.40 -2.37
C VAL A 359 8.07 40.37 -3.55
N VAL A 360 7.23 40.25 -4.57
CA VAL A 360 7.24 41.18 -5.72
C VAL A 360 6.94 42.61 -5.27
N ASN A 361 5.95 42.80 -4.38
CA ASN A 361 5.61 44.12 -3.86
C ASN A 361 6.74 44.73 -3.01
N GLN A 362 7.44 43.92 -2.20
CA GLN A 362 8.63 44.38 -1.47
C GLN A 362 9.74 44.81 -2.43
N ASN A 363 10.08 43.99 -3.43
CA ASN A 363 11.12 44.30 -4.40
C ASN A 363 10.78 45.55 -5.25
N ILE A 364 9.50 45.76 -5.60
CA ILE A 364 9.05 46.99 -6.26
C ILE A 364 9.18 48.20 -5.32
N GLY A 365 8.86 48.03 -4.04
CA GLY A 365 9.04 49.05 -3.01
C GLY A 365 10.50 49.47 -2.87
N GLU A 366 11.40 48.50 -2.72
CA GLU A 366 12.85 48.72 -2.61
C GLU A 366 13.42 49.38 -3.89
N ALA A 367 12.99 48.93 -5.07
CA ALA A 367 13.41 49.54 -6.33
C ALA A 367 12.97 51.01 -6.46
N ARG A 368 11.76 51.35 -5.98
CA ARG A 368 11.28 52.74 -5.94
C ARG A 368 12.08 53.59 -4.97
N GLU A 369 12.42 53.06 -3.80
CA GLU A 369 13.21 53.75 -2.78
C GLU A 369 14.64 54.02 -3.25
N ILE A 370 15.31 53.05 -3.89
CA ILE A 370 16.63 53.23 -4.51
C ILE A 370 16.57 54.28 -5.63
N THR A 371 15.54 54.24 -6.48
CA THR A 371 15.35 55.24 -7.54
C THR A 371 15.17 56.64 -6.97
N GLU A 372 14.46 56.76 -5.84
CA GLU A 372 14.25 58.04 -5.17
C GLU A 372 15.54 58.56 -4.49
N ILE A 373 16.35 57.68 -3.91
CA ILE A 373 17.66 58.00 -3.34
C ILE A 373 18.62 58.47 -4.44
N VAL A 374 18.71 57.76 -5.56
CA VAL A 374 19.54 58.16 -6.73
C VAL A 374 19.06 59.50 -7.31
N ARG A 375 17.75 59.74 -7.35
CA ARG A 375 17.18 61.01 -7.82
C ARG A 375 17.46 62.18 -6.86
N LYS A 376 17.55 61.92 -5.55
CA LYS A 376 17.91 62.92 -4.54
C LYS A 376 19.42 63.21 -4.55
N SER A 377 20.27 62.19 -4.73
CA SER A 377 21.74 62.37 -4.77
C SER A 377 22.26 63.03 -6.06
N SER A 378 21.48 62.99 -7.15
CA SER A 378 21.80 63.65 -8.43
C SER A 378 21.36 65.12 -8.51
N ARG A 379 20.73 65.64 -7.44
CA ARG A 379 20.27 67.03 -7.32
C ARG A 379 21.06 67.88 -6.31
N THR A 380 22.09 67.28 -5.71
CA THR A 380 23.15 67.92 -4.93
C THR A 380 24.45 67.80 -5.71
#